data_AF-A0A1I6N1L0-F1
#
_entry.id   AF-A0A1I6N1L0-F1
#
_cell.length_a   1.000
_cell.length_b   1.000
_cell.length_c   1.000
_cell.angle_alpha   90.00
_cell.angle_beta   90.00
_cell.angle_gamma   90.00
#
_symmetry.space_group_name_H-M   'P 1'
#
loop_
_entity.id
_entity.type
_entity.pdbx_description
1 polymer ?
#
loop_
_entity_poly.entity_id
_entity_poly.type
_entity_poly.pdbx_seq_one_letter_code
_entity_poly.pdbx_strand_id
1 'polypeptide(L)'
;MKMTKYLSVGAALTLLPTFALAQDAAAGFDEIGPYIMTTLLFLVGGFLVFWMAAGFAMLEAGLVRSKNVAMQLTKNIALFSIAAIMYWLVGFNLMYPGEFNGYFAPNFVPTVLEPVGLAADEAALDYASVASDFFFQLMFVAATASIVSGALAERIKLWPFLIFVIVLTGFMYPISGSWQWGGGWLSEMGFSDFAGSTIVHSVGGWAALAGALILGPRLGKYKDGRTVPMPGSNLALATLGTFILWLGWFGFNGGSQLAAGTVGDITDVGRIFANTNMAAASGAVAALILTQILYKKVDLTMVLNGALAGLVSITAEPLAPSLFGALITGAIGGVIVVFTVPMLDKFKIDDVVGAIPVHLFAGIWGTLAVAFYTGNWGAQITGIIAYGVFTFVIALVVWVILKATMGIRVSEEAEINGLDMAELGMEAYPDFSKG
;
A
#
# COMPACT_ATOMS: atom_id res chain seq x y z
N MET A 1 -76.47 -34.90 32.89
CA MET A 1 -75.35 -34.53 33.80
C MET A 1 -74.04 -34.99 33.15
N LYS A 2 -73.02 -34.13 33.04
CA LYS A 2 -71.60 -34.41 32.63
C LYS A 2 -71.10 -34.15 31.19
N MET A 3 -71.62 -33.18 30.42
CA MET A 3 -70.87 -32.68 29.23
C MET A 3 -70.76 -31.15 29.10
N THR A 4 -71.51 -30.37 29.88
CA THR A 4 -71.48 -28.90 29.80
C THR A 4 -70.43 -28.23 30.70
N LYS A 5 -69.72 -28.97 31.55
CA LYS A 5 -68.72 -28.41 32.49
C LYS A 5 -67.28 -28.40 31.97
N TYR A 6 -67.01 -29.04 30.84
CA TYR A 6 -65.67 -29.10 30.24
C TYR A 6 -65.47 -28.11 29.08
N LEU A 7 -66.56 -27.59 28.50
CA LEU A 7 -66.50 -26.57 27.44
C LEU A 7 -66.12 -25.17 27.95
N SER A 8 -66.42 -24.85 29.22
CA SER A 8 -66.10 -23.54 29.81
C SER A 8 -64.66 -23.39 30.29
N VAL A 9 -63.96 -24.50 30.56
CA VAL A 9 -62.53 -24.47 30.96
C VAL A 9 -61.62 -24.41 29.73
N GLY A 10 -62.00 -25.10 28.64
CA GLY A 10 -61.28 -25.02 27.36
C GLY A 10 -61.33 -23.63 26.71
N ALA A 11 -62.49 -22.95 26.78
CA ALA A 11 -62.66 -21.60 26.22
C ALA A 11 -61.96 -20.50 27.05
N ALA A 12 -61.73 -20.72 28.35
CA ALA A 12 -60.97 -19.79 29.20
C ALA A 12 -59.46 -19.89 28.97
N LEU A 13 -58.94 -21.05 28.55
CA LEU A 13 -57.53 -21.24 28.20
C LEU A 13 -57.15 -20.62 26.84
N THR A 14 -58.12 -20.40 25.94
CA THR A 14 -57.91 -19.71 24.65
C THR A 14 -58.00 -18.18 24.75
N LEU A 15 -58.36 -17.64 25.91
CA LEU A 15 -58.47 -16.19 26.18
C LEU A 15 -57.38 -15.67 27.13
N LEU A 16 -56.44 -16.52 27.56
CA LEU A 16 -55.19 -16.00 28.11
C LEU A 16 -54.46 -15.32 26.95
N PRO A 17 -54.13 -14.02 27.04
CA PRO A 17 -53.15 -13.46 26.11
C PRO A 17 -51.93 -14.36 26.26
N THR A 18 -51.60 -15.11 25.21
CA THR A 18 -50.26 -15.67 25.12
C THR A 18 -49.36 -14.47 25.30
N PHE A 19 -48.62 -14.45 26.41
CA PHE A 19 -47.38 -13.70 26.49
C PHE A 19 -46.49 -14.32 25.41
N ALA A 20 -46.74 -13.94 24.16
CA ALA A 20 -45.75 -13.95 23.13
C ALA A 20 -44.67 -13.05 23.73
N LEU A 21 -43.67 -13.70 24.31
CA LEU A 21 -42.38 -13.06 24.48
C LEU A 21 -42.09 -12.51 23.09
N ALA A 22 -42.16 -11.19 22.96
CA ALA A 22 -41.63 -10.51 21.79
C ALA A 22 -40.14 -10.86 21.81
N GLN A 23 -39.80 -11.99 21.20
CA GLN A 23 -38.45 -12.23 20.76
C GLN A 23 -38.28 -11.18 19.67
N ASP A 24 -37.55 -10.11 19.98
CA ASP A 24 -37.18 -9.10 18.99
C ASP A 24 -36.78 -9.85 17.73
N ALA A 25 -37.47 -9.54 16.62
CA ALA A 25 -37.22 -10.24 15.36
C ALA A 25 -35.74 -10.05 15.04
N ALA A 26 -35.02 -11.15 14.81
CA ALA A 26 -33.61 -11.08 14.44
C ALA A 26 -33.44 -10.11 13.28
N ALA A 27 -32.42 -9.25 13.36
CA ALA A 27 -32.15 -8.22 12.35
C ALA A 27 -32.15 -8.84 10.94
N GLY A 28 -32.94 -8.25 10.04
CA GLY A 28 -33.07 -8.73 8.67
C GLY A 28 -31.81 -8.46 7.86
N PHE A 29 -31.62 -9.17 6.74
CA PHE A 29 -30.46 -8.91 5.86
C PHE A 29 -30.44 -7.47 5.33
N ASP A 30 -31.58 -6.81 5.20
CA ASP A 30 -31.62 -5.40 4.79
C ASP A 30 -30.94 -4.47 5.83
N GLU A 31 -30.90 -4.87 7.10
CA GLU A 31 -30.30 -4.13 8.21
C GLU A 31 -28.81 -4.48 8.38
N ILE A 32 -28.45 -5.77 8.37
CA ILE A 32 -27.07 -6.23 8.63
C ILE A 32 -26.25 -6.45 7.35
N GLY A 33 -26.90 -6.55 6.19
CA GLY A 33 -26.29 -6.89 4.91
C GLY A 33 -25.21 -5.91 4.48
N PRO A 34 -25.42 -4.58 4.54
CA PRO A 34 -24.39 -3.59 4.23
C PRO A 34 -23.13 -3.74 5.06
N TYR A 35 -23.27 -3.94 6.37
CA TYR A 35 -22.16 -4.20 7.28
C TYR A 35 -21.40 -5.48 6.91
N ILE A 36 -22.11 -6.58 6.67
CA ILE A 36 -21.51 -7.87 6.28
C ILE A 36 -20.76 -7.75 4.95
N MET A 37 -21.36 -7.12 3.94
CA MET A 37 -20.78 -7.02 2.60
C MET A 37 -19.57 -6.09 2.58
N THR A 38 -19.61 -4.97 3.31
CA THR A 38 -18.46 -4.06 3.42
C THR A 38 -17.33 -4.69 4.22
N THR A 39 -17.65 -5.40 5.31
CA THR A 39 -16.69 -6.23 6.06
C THR A 39 -16.03 -7.28 5.14
N LEU A 40 -16.82 -7.97 4.32
CA LEU A 40 -16.30 -8.95 3.36
C LEU A 40 -15.41 -8.29 2.30
N LEU A 41 -15.77 -7.10 1.81
CA LEU A 41 -14.95 -6.33 0.86
C LEU A 41 -13.57 -6.05 1.47
N PHE A 42 -13.48 -5.65 2.73
CA PHE A 42 -12.20 -5.37 3.41
C PHE A 42 -11.37 -6.62 3.66
N LEU A 43 -12.00 -7.74 4.00
CA LEU A 43 -11.29 -9.02 4.12
C LEU A 43 -10.76 -9.49 2.76
N VAL A 44 -11.56 -9.36 1.70
CA VAL A 44 -11.17 -9.76 0.34
C VAL A 44 -10.08 -8.83 -0.21
N GLY A 45 -10.28 -7.52 -0.08
CA GLY A 45 -9.30 -6.51 -0.43
C GLY A 45 -8.00 -6.72 0.34
N GLY A 46 -8.09 -6.89 1.65
CA GLY A 46 -6.96 -7.08 2.55
C GLY A 46 -6.13 -8.32 2.21
N PHE A 47 -6.75 -9.45 1.88
CA PHE A 47 -5.98 -10.65 1.48
C PHE A 47 -5.23 -10.43 0.15
N LEU A 48 -5.86 -9.73 -0.81
CA LEU A 48 -5.23 -9.40 -2.09
C LEU A 48 -4.05 -8.44 -1.89
N VAL A 49 -4.20 -7.43 -1.03
CA VAL A 49 -3.11 -6.50 -0.71
C VAL A 49 -2.02 -7.20 0.11
N PHE A 50 -2.34 -8.11 1.03
CA PHE A 50 -1.35 -8.94 1.70
C PHE A 50 -0.49 -9.69 0.68
N TRP A 51 -1.10 -10.24 -0.38
CA TRP A 51 -0.37 -10.93 -1.43
C TRP A 51 0.61 -10.02 -2.18
N MET A 52 0.41 -8.69 -2.17
CA MET A 52 1.40 -7.73 -2.67
C MET A 52 2.73 -7.80 -1.90
N ALA A 53 2.74 -8.20 -0.62
CA ALA A 53 4.00 -8.39 0.12
C ALA A 53 4.87 -9.48 -0.54
N ALA A 54 4.26 -10.57 -1.02
CA ALA A 54 4.95 -11.58 -1.81
C ALA A 54 5.38 -11.00 -3.18
N GLY A 55 4.55 -10.13 -3.78
CA GLY A 55 4.86 -9.43 -5.01
C GLY A 55 6.11 -8.54 -4.91
N PHE A 56 6.19 -7.70 -3.88
CA PHE A 56 7.37 -6.88 -3.56
C PHE A 56 8.60 -7.76 -3.32
N ALA A 57 8.46 -8.82 -2.53
CA ALA A 57 9.56 -9.75 -2.26
C ALA A 57 10.13 -10.37 -3.57
N MET A 58 9.27 -10.83 -4.48
CA MET A 58 9.70 -11.43 -5.75
C MET A 58 10.26 -10.38 -6.73
N LEU A 59 9.63 -9.20 -6.79
CA LEU A 59 10.10 -8.09 -7.62
C LEU A 59 11.51 -7.66 -7.21
N GLU A 60 11.68 -7.36 -5.92
CA GLU A 60 12.95 -6.91 -5.37
C GLU A 60 14.02 -8.01 -5.47
N ALA A 61 13.70 -9.26 -5.11
CA ALA A 61 14.62 -10.39 -5.26
C ALA A 61 15.11 -10.56 -6.70
N GLY A 62 14.21 -10.41 -7.68
CA GLY A 62 14.55 -10.52 -9.10
C GLY A 62 15.43 -9.37 -9.62
N LEU A 63 15.32 -8.17 -9.03
CA LEU A 63 16.03 -6.96 -9.48
C LEU A 63 17.32 -6.68 -8.72
N VAL A 64 17.52 -7.26 -7.53
CA VAL A 64 18.83 -7.23 -6.86
C VAL A 64 19.79 -8.27 -7.45
N ARG A 65 21.10 -8.05 -7.32
CA ARG A 65 22.14 -9.02 -7.64
C ARG A 65 22.04 -10.27 -6.76
N SER A 66 22.41 -11.42 -7.32
CA SER A 66 22.27 -12.75 -6.69
C SER A 66 22.80 -12.84 -5.25
N LYS A 67 23.90 -12.14 -4.96
CA LYS A 67 24.56 -12.07 -3.65
C LYS A 67 23.80 -11.27 -2.57
N ASN A 68 22.61 -10.76 -2.88
CA ASN A 68 21.78 -9.94 -1.98
C ASN A 68 20.33 -10.42 -1.90
N VAL A 69 20.00 -11.57 -2.49
CA VAL A 69 18.61 -12.05 -2.57
C VAL A 69 18.11 -12.51 -1.22
N ALA A 70 18.90 -13.25 -0.43
CA ALA A 70 18.48 -13.70 0.90
C ALA A 70 18.24 -12.50 1.84
N MET A 71 19.11 -11.49 1.78
CA MET A 71 18.91 -10.19 2.47
C MET A 71 17.61 -9.54 2.05
N GLN A 72 17.31 -9.53 0.75
CA GLN A 72 16.13 -8.87 0.21
C GLN A 72 14.82 -9.56 0.62
N LEU A 73 14.81 -10.89 0.66
CA LEU A 73 13.69 -11.68 1.17
C LEU A 73 13.52 -11.51 2.69
N THR A 74 14.63 -11.51 3.44
CA THR A 74 14.64 -11.30 4.89
C THR A 74 14.06 -9.94 5.25
N LYS A 75 14.48 -8.87 4.56
CA LYS A 75 13.89 -7.53 4.75
C LYS A 75 12.38 -7.54 4.52
N ASN A 76 11.90 -8.18 3.46
CA ASN A 76 10.46 -8.19 3.13
C ASN A 76 9.60 -8.90 4.18
N ILE A 77 10.01 -10.05 4.70
CA ILE A 77 9.22 -10.74 5.72
C ILE A 77 9.31 -10.03 7.09
N ALA A 78 10.50 -9.50 7.43
CA ALA A 78 10.71 -8.78 8.68
C ALA A 78 9.99 -7.43 8.69
N LEU A 79 10.06 -6.65 7.61
CA LEU A 79 9.38 -5.35 7.52
C LEU A 79 7.87 -5.52 7.64
N PHE A 80 7.31 -6.54 6.98
CA PHE A 80 5.86 -6.79 7.03
C PHE A 80 5.42 -7.14 8.45
N SER A 81 6.17 -8.03 9.12
CA SER A 81 5.90 -8.43 10.50
C SER A 81 5.99 -7.25 11.47
N ILE A 82 6.99 -6.38 11.30
CA ILE A 82 7.16 -5.18 12.13
C ILE A 82 6.04 -4.17 11.86
N ALA A 83 5.66 -3.96 10.59
CA ALA A 83 4.55 -3.08 10.24
C ALA A 83 3.24 -3.55 10.90
N ALA A 84 2.97 -4.86 10.88
CA ALA A 84 1.83 -5.47 11.58
C ALA A 84 1.80 -5.15 13.08
N ILE A 85 2.93 -5.35 13.75
CA ILE A 85 3.05 -5.08 15.19
C ILE A 85 2.90 -3.58 15.48
N MET A 86 3.58 -2.72 14.72
CA MET A 86 3.58 -1.28 14.98
C MET A 86 2.24 -0.62 14.66
N TYR A 87 1.57 -1.08 13.60
CA TYR A 87 0.25 -0.57 13.25
C TYR A 87 -0.80 -0.99 14.28
N TRP A 88 -0.74 -2.22 14.79
CA TRP A 88 -1.56 -2.65 15.92
C TRP A 88 -1.26 -1.84 17.20
N LEU A 89 0.02 -1.71 17.55
CA LEU A 89 0.47 -1.14 18.82
C LEU A 89 0.14 0.35 18.95
N VAL A 90 0.29 1.11 17.86
CA VAL A 90 0.04 2.57 17.83
C VAL A 90 -0.56 3.07 16.52
N GLY A 91 -0.23 2.48 15.37
CA GLY A 91 -0.47 3.13 14.08
C GLY A 91 -1.95 3.30 13.69
N PHE A 92 -2.81 2.31 13.91
CA PHE A 92 -4.21 2.39 13.49
C PHE A 92 -4.95 3.54 14.21
N ASN A 93 -4.83 3.62 15.54
CA ASN A 93 -5.46 4.66 16.34
C ASN A 93 -4.85 6.05 16.17
N LEU A 94 -3.59 6.15 15.71
CA LEU A 94 -2.99 7.41 15.28
C LEU A 94 -3.53 7.88 13.92
N MET A 95 -3.85 6.94 13.03
CA MET A 95 -4.35 7.22 11.69
C MET A 95 -5.85 7.51 11.66
N TYR A 96 -6.62 6.78 12.47
CA TYR A 96 -8.08 6.88 12.60
C TYR A 96 -8.47 7.22 14.04
N PRO A 97 -8.19 8.44 14.53
CA PRO A 97 -8.37 8.81 15.93
C PRO A 97 -9.83 9.13 16.32
N GLY A 98 -10.77 9.13 15.39
CA GLY A 98 -12.10 9.72 15.59
C GLY A 98 -12.01 11.25 15.61
N GLU A 99 -12.63 11.90 16.60
CA GLU A 99 -12.54 13.35 16.76
C GLU A 99 -11.14 13.80 17.20
N PHE A 100 -10.53 14.74 16.46
CA PHE A 100 -9.22 15.30 16.77
C PHE A 100 -9.05 16.71 16.16
N ASN A 101 -7.88 17.34 16.35
CA ASN A 101 -7.60 18.69 15.86
C ASN A 101 -7.33 18.80 14.34
N GLY A 102 -7.51 17.72 13.59
CA GLY A 102 -7.25 17.64 12.15
C GLY A 102 -5.79 17.45 11.74
N TYR A 103 -4.81 17.66 12.64
CA TYR A 103 -3.37 17.63 12.32
C TYR A 103 -2.61 16.47 12.97
N PHE A 104 -2.90 16.18 14.23
CA PHE A 104 -2.22 15.15 15.01
C PHE A 104 -3.03 14.76 16.24
N ALA A 105 -3.27 13.46 16.41
CA ALA A 105 -3.84 12.90 17.62
C ALA A 105 -2.76 12.09 18.37
N PRO A 106 -2.46 12.40 19.64
CA PRO A 106 -1.52 11.62 20.46
C PRO A 106 -2.17 10.33 21.01
N ASN A 107 -2.83 9.54 20.16
CA ASN A 107 -3.57 8.35 20.56
C ASN A 107 -2.70 7.07 20.49
N PHE A 108 -1.77 6.95 21.44
CA PHE A 108 -0.80 5.86 21.50
C PHE A 108 -1.33 4.62 22.25
N VAL A 109 -2.45 4.08 21.79
CA VAL A 109 -3.07 2.88 22.38
C VAL A 109 -3.15 1.73 21.39
N PRO A 110 -2.95 0.48 21.83
CA PRO A 110 -3.14 -0.67 20.96
C PRO A 110 -4.57 -0.76 20.42
N THR A 111 -4.70 -1.26 19.20
CA THR A 111 -6.01 -1.49 18.58
C THR A 111 -6.75 -2.61 19.29
N VAL A 112 -8.03 -2.40 19.58
CA VAL A 112 -8.94 -3.37 20.18
C VAL A 112 -9.96 -3.79 19.14
N LEU A 113 -10.17 -5.08 19.00
CA LEU A 113 -11.16 -5.65 18.09
C LEU A 113 -12.47 -5.93 18.82
N GLU A 114 -13.52 -6.15 18.06
CA GLU A 114 -14.80 -6.59 18.58
C GLU A 114 -14.70 -7.92 19.35
N PRO A 115 -15.61 -8.18 20.31
CA PRO A 115 -15.64 -9.44 21.05
C PRO A 115 -15.91 -10.64 20.14
N VAL A 116 -15.41 -11.81 20.56
CA VAL A 116 -15.68 -13.08 19.86
C VAL A 116 -17.17 -13.37 19.89
N GLY A 117 -17.75 -13.60 18.71
CA GLY A 117 -19.17 -13.93 18.58
C GLY A 117 -20.11 -12.74 18.76
N LEU A 118 -19.65 -11.52 18.44
CA LEU A 118 -20.46 -10.29 18.46
C LEU A 118 -21.85 -10.52 17.84
N ALA A 119 -22.88 -10.17 18.60
CA ALA A 119 -24.28 -10.27 18.18
C ALA A 119 -24.68 -9.04 17.34
N ALA A 120 -25.69 -9.20 16.49
CA ALA A 120 -26.12 -8.15 15.56
C ALA A 120 -26.67 -6.89 16.26
N ASP A 121 -27.33 -7.07 17.41
CA ASP A 121 -27.87 -6.01 18.27
C ASP A 121 -26.80 -5.27 19.09
N GLU A 122 -25.59 -5.82 19.17
CA GLU A 122 -24.43 -5.22 19.83
C GLU A 122 -23.46 -4.55 18.83
N ALA A 123 -23.65 -4.78 17.52
CA ALA A 123 -22.77 -4.30 16.48
C ALA A 123 -23.06 -2.85 16.08
N ALA A 124 -22.00 -2.07 15.84
CA ALA A 124 -22.10 -0.78 15.16
C ALA A 124 -22.22 -1.03 13.64
N LEU A 125 -23.46 -1.01 13.13
CA LEU A 125 -23.78 -1.37 11.75
C LEU A 125 -23.58 -0.23 10.73
N ASP A 126 -23.03 0.90 11.14
CA ASP A 126 -22.87 2.12 10.34
C ASP A 126 -21.73 2.04 9.30
N TYR A 127 -20.82 1.09 9.45
CA TYR A 127 -19.69 0.91 8.54
C TYR A 127 -19.35 -0.59 8.33
N ALA A 128 -18.15 -1.00 8.71
CA ALA A 128 -17.65 -2.36 8.64
C ALA A 128 -17.05 -2.75 9.99
N SER A 129 -16.74 -4.03 10.18
CA SER A 129 -16.06 -4.44 11.41
C SER A 129 -14.69 -3.75 11.52
N VAL A 130 -14.37 -3.28 12.72
CA VAL A 130 -13.07 -2.72 13.09
C VAL A 130 -11.96 -3.72 12.77
N ALA A 131 -12.18 -5.02 13.00
CA ALA A 131 -11.22 -6.05 12.62
C ALA A 131 -10.91 -6.07 11.12
N SER A 132 -11.92 -5.92 10.26
CA SER A 132 -11.72 -5.93 8.81
C SER A 132 -11.05 -4.65 8.31
N ASP A 133 -11.44 -3.49 8.84
CA ASP A 133 -10.82 -2.20 8.49
C ASP A 133 -9.37 -2.15 8.98
N PHE A 134 -9.10 -2.53 10.24
CA PHE A 134 -7.74 -2.68 10.76
C PHE A 134 -6.88 -3.57 9.85
N PHE A 135 -7.39 -4.75 9.49
CA PHE A 135 -6.67 -5.68 8.63
C PHE A 135 -6.42 -5.10 7.24
N PHE A 136 -7.40 -4.44 6.64
CA PHE A 136 -7.28 -3.82 5.32
C PHE A 136 -6.23 -2.69 5.35
N GLN A 137 -6.35 -1.74 6.26
CA GLN A 137 -5.46 -0.57 6.36
C GLN A 137 -4.02 -0.96 6.71
N LEU A 138 -3.84 -2.04 7.50
CA LEU A 138 -2.53 -2.57 7.82
C LEU A 138 -1.70 -2.89 6.55
N MET A 139 -2.37 -3.39 5.51
CA MET A 139 -1.67 -3.79 4.29
C MET A 139 -1.08 -2.58 3.54
N PHE A 140 -1.70 -1.41 3.65
CA PHE A 140 -1.28 -0.17 2.98
C PHE A 140 -0.03 0.42 3.66
N VAL A 141 0.00 0.41 4.99
CA VAL A 141 1.19 0.87 5.73
C VAL A 141 2.39 -0.06 5.50
N ALA A 142 2.16 -1.38 5.42
CA ALA A 142 3.21 -2.34 5.12
C ALA A 142 3.74 -2.17 3.68
N ALA A 143 2.85 -1.96 2.70
CA ALA A 143 3.25 -1.67 1.32
C ALA A 143 4.12 -0.39 1.24
N THR A 144 3.79 0.65 2.00
CA THR A 144 4.60 1.88 2.07
C THR A 144 6.04 1.60 2.52
N ALA A 145 6.23 0.73 3.51
CA ALA A 145 7.57 0.33 3.97
C ALA A 145 8.34 -0.50 2.94
N SER A 146 7.67 -1.38 2.19
CA SER A 146 8.29 -2.16 1.10
C SER A 146 8.87 -1.29 -0.01
N ILE A 147 8.24 -0.15 -0.33
CA ILE A 147 8.76 0.82 -1.32
C ILE A 147 10.18 1.28 -0.96
N VAL A 148 10.43 1.55 0.32
CA VAL A 148 11.74 1.99 0.82
C VAL A 148 12.76 0.85 0.77
N SER A 149 12.33 -0.39 1.06
CA SER A 149 13.20 -1.57 1.01
C SER A 149 13.89 -1.71 -0.34
N GLY A 150 13.10 -1.64 -1.42
CA GLY A 150 13.58 -1.87 -2.78
C GLY A 150 14.55 -0.79 -3.23
N ALA A 151 14.22 0.48 -3.01
CA ALA A 151 15.10 1.60 -3.35
C ALA A 151 16.46 1.50 -2.68
N LEU A 152 16.49 0.98 -1.44
CA LEU A 152 17.69 0.96 -0.62
C LEU A 152 18.51 -0.33 -0.66
N ALA A 153 18.12 -1.29 -1.48
CA ALA A 153 18.69 -2.63 -1.50
C ALA A 153 20.22 -2.69 -1.74
N GLU A 154 20.82 -3.83 -1.42
CA GLU A 154 22.23 -4.19 -1.66
C GLU A 154 23.33 -3.43 -0.89
N ARG A 155 23.02 -2.33 -0.19
CA ARG A 155 24.02 -1.59 0.61
C ARG A 155 23.54 -1.09 1.97
N ILE A 156 22.24 -1.13 2.24
CA ILE A 156 21.67 -0.81 3.54
C ILE A 156 21.90 -1.96 4.53
N LYS A 157 22.31 -1.65 5.76
CA LYS A 157 22.35 -2.65 6.86
C LYS A 157 20.94 -3.06 7.28
N LEU A 158 20.77 -4.29 7.77
CA LEU A 158 19.44 -4.80 8.13
C LEU A 158 18.80 -4.03 9.30
N TRP A 159 19.49 -3.95 10.44
CA TRP A 159 18.90 -3.38 11.66
C TRP A 159 18.54 -1.89 11.58
N PRO A 160 19.39 -1.00 11.03
CA PRO A 160 18.99 0.39 10.82
C PRO A 160 17.76 0.52 9.91
N PHE A 161 17.65 -0.33 8.88
CA PHE A 161 16.47 -0.37 8.04
C PHE A 161 15.21 -0.78 8.82
N LEU A 162 15.27 -1.84 9.63
CA LEU A 162 14.12 -2.27 10.43
C LEU A 162 13.70 -1.24 11.49
N ILE A 163 14.64 -0.50 12.07
CA ILE A 163 14.33 0.63 12.97
C ILE A 163 13.63 1.75 12.20
N PHE A 164 14.07 2.06 10.98
CA PHE A 164 13.36 3.01 10.13
C PHE A 164 11.94 2.54 9.83
N VAL A 165 11.72 1.24 9.57
CA VAL A 165 10.37 0.67 9.37
C VAL A 165 9.50 0.87 10.61
N ILE A 166 10.03 0.69 11.82
CA ILE A 166 9.30 0.97 13.07
C ILE A 166 8.80 2.44 13.09
N VAL A 167 9.68 3.38 12.78
CA VAL A 167 9.34 4.81 12.81
C VAL A 167 8.34 5.18 11.71
N LEU A 168 8.55 4.66 10.50
CA LEU A 168 7.67 4.92 9.36
C LEU A 168 6.25 4.38 9.61
N THR A 169 6.15 3.11 10.00
CA THR A 169 4.86 2.40 10.10
C THR A 169 4.11 2.68 11.39
N GLY A 170 4.81 2.96 12.48
CA GLY A 170 4.20 3.30 13.76
C GLY A 170 3.83 4.78 13.90
N PHE A 171 4.50 5.69 13.18
CA PHE A 171 4.34 7.13 13.42
C PHE A 171 4.18 7.94 12.14
N MET A 172 5.17 7.92 11.23
CA MET A 172 5.16 8.85 10.10
C MET A 172 3.95 8.64 9.17
N TYR A 173 3.76 7.41 8.70
CA TYR A 173 2.65 7.07 7.82
C TYR A 173 1.30 7.30 8.51
N PRO A 174 1.02 6.76 9.71
CA PRO A 174 -0.24 7.02 10.41
C PRO A 174 -0.57 8.50 10.59
N ILE A 175 0.40 9.32 11.03
CA ILE A 175 0.20 10.76 11.23
C ILE A 175 -0.20 11.41 9.91
N SER A 176 0.55 11.17 8.84
CA SER A 176 0.22 11.75 7.53
C SER A 176 -1.09 11.19 6.97
N GLY A 177 -1.39 9.91 7.17
CA GLY A 177 -2.63 9.26 6.76
C GLY A 177 -3.86 9.89 7.41
N SER A 178 -3.75 10.31 8.67
CA SER A 178 -4.84 10.97 9.40
C SER A 178 -5.30 12.28 8.76
N TRP A 179 -4.43 12.97 8.01
CA TRP A 179 -4.76 14.26 7.39
C TRP A 179 -5.86 14.14 6.34
N GLN A 180 -5.96 12.98 5.69
CA GLN A 180 -6.99 12.70 4.69
C GLN A 180 -7.93 11.59 5.15
N TRP A 181 -7.44 10.36 5.27
CA TRP A 181 -8.27 9.20 5.58
C TRP A 181 -8.79 9.18 7.02
N GLY A 182 -8.09 9.84 7.94
CA GLY A 182 -8.57 10.05 9.31
C GLY A 182 -9.53 11.22 9.48
N GLY A 183 -9.93 11.90 8.41
CA GLY A 183 -10.82 13.07 8.48
C GLY A 183 -10.14 14.38 8.89
N GLY A 184 -8.84 14.51 8.66
CA GLY A 184 -8.07 15.70 9.03
C GLY A 184 -8.16 16.89 8.08
N TRP A 185 -7.23 17.83 8.24
CA TRP A 185 -7.26 19.14 7.57
C TRP A 185 -7.18 19.09 6.03
N LEU A 186 -6.58 18.04 5.45
CA LEU A 186 -6.57 17.86 3.98
C LEU A 186 -7.93 17.36 3.49
N SER A 187 -8.61 16.54 4.28
CA SER A 187 -9.97 16.09 4.00
C SER A 187 -10.93 17.28 3.98
N GLU A 188 -10.84 18.15 4.98
CA GLU A 188 -11.61 19.41 5.05
C GLU A 188 -11.32 20.36 3.89
N MET A 189 -10.08 20.35 3.37
CA MET A 189 -9.68 21.15 2.20
C MET A 189 -10.22 20.57 0.87
N GLY A 190 -10.77 19.35 0.89
CA GLY A 190 -11.22 18.63 -0.29
C GLY A 190 -10.07 18.06 -1.12
N PHE A 191 -8.95 17.72 -0.46
CA PHE A 191 -7.96 16.83 -1.06
C PHE A 191 -8.62 15.48 -1.32
N SER A 192 -8.28 14.83 -2.42
CA SER A 192 -8.76 13.49 -2.75
C SER A 192 -7.60 12.61 -3.15
N ASP A 193 -7.51 11.46 -2.49
CA ASP A 193 -6.58 10.39 -2.79
C ASP A 193 -7.26 9.07 -2.38
N PHE A 194 -7.93 8.46 -3.36
CA PHE A 194 -8.89 7.39 -3.16
C PHE A 194 -8.27 6.16 -2.48
N ALA A 195 -7.19 5.63 -3.05
CA ALA A 195 -6.47 4.47 -2.52
C ALA A 195 -4.99 4.77 -2.19
N GLY A 196 -4.49 5.98 -2.42
CA GLY A 196 -3.16 6.39 -1.93
C GLY A 196 -2.03 6.53 -2.96
N SER A 197 -2.22 7.21 -4.10
CA SER A 197 -1.07 7.62 -4.94
C SER A 197 -0.14 8.57 -4.19
N THR A 198 -0.68 9.40 -3.30
CA THR A 198 0.10 10.22 -2.39
C THR A 198 0.31 9.51 -1.06
N ILE A 199 -0.77 9.13 -0.37
CA ILE A 199 -0.77 8.64 1.02
C ILE A 199 0.11 7.41 1.20
N VAL A 200 0.14 6.49 0.22
CA VAL A 200 0.99 5.29 0.24
C VAL A 200 2.20 5.48 -0.64
N HIS A 201 1.97 5.68 -1.94
CA HIS A 201 3.04 5.59 -2.92
C HIS A 201 4.00 6.78 -2.84
N SER A 202 3.49 8.01 -2.86
CA SER A 202 4.37 9.18 -2.75
C SER A 202 5.03 9.26 -1.38
N VAL A 203 4.35 8.94 -0.28
CA VAL A 203 4.97 8.83 1.06
C VAL A 203 6.13 7.82 1.05
N GLY A 204 5.91 6.61 0.56
CA GLY A 204 6.98 5.61 0.41
C GLY A 204 8.11 6.11 -0.50
N GLY A 205 7.76 6.79 -1.59
CA GLY A 205 8.70 7.36 -2.55
C GLY A 205 9.55 8.52 -2.00
N TRP A 206 8.97 9.42 -1.20
CA TRP A 206 9.68 10.49 -0.51
C TRP A 206 10.61 9.94 0.57
N ALA A 207 10.15 8.95 1.33
CA ALA A 207 10.96 8.24 2.31
C ALA A 207 12.14 7.49 1.65
N ALA A 208 11.89 6.84 0.51
CA ALA A 208 12.90 6.18 -0.30
C ALA A 208 13.94 7.17 -0.85
N LEU A 209 13.50 8.33 -1.36
CA LEU A 209 14.38 9.39 -1.85
C LEU A 209 15.28 9.93 -0.75
N ALA A 210 14.73 10.24 0.44
CA ALA A 210 15.53 10.68 1.59
C ALA A 210 16.59 9.65 1.97
N GLY A 211 16.20 8.37 2.03
CA GLY A 211 17.13 7.26 2.32
C GLY A 211 18.22 7.13 1.26
N ALA A 212 17.88 7.21 -0.02
CA ALA A 212 18.83 7.06 -1.13
C ALA A 212 19.87 8.18 -1.14
N LEU A 213 19.45 9.42 -0.84
CA LEU A 213 20.35 10.58 -0.74
C LEU A 213 21.35 10.44 0.43
N ILE A 214 20.91 9.98 1.60
CA ILE A 214 21.78 9.86 2.78
C ILE A 214 22.71 8.64 2.71
N LEU A 215 22.24 7.55 2.09
CA LEU A 215 22.96 6.29 1.95
C LEU A 215 23.95 6.30 0.78
N GLY A 216 23.64 7.06 -0.27
CA GLY A 216 24.46 7.18 -1.46
C GLY A 216 24.42 5.94 -2.38
N PRO A 217 25.08 6.02 -3.55
CA PRO A 217 24.96 5.00 -4.58
C PRO A 217 25.74 3.72 -4.28
N ARG A 218 25.35 2.59 -4.89
CA ARG A 218 26.11 1.33 -4.83
C ARG A 218 27.50 1.50 -5.43
N LEU A 219 28.48 0.81 -4.86
CA LEU A 219 29.86 0.81 -5.32
C LEU A 219 29.94 0.39 -6.78
N GLY A 220 30.61 1.21 -7.59
CA GLY A 220 30.80 0.97 -9.01
C GLY A 220 29.61 1.34 -9.91
N LYS A 221 28.44 1.73 -9.38
CA LYS A 221 27.26 2.12 -10.19
C LYS A 221 27.54 3.34 -11.07
N TYR A 222 28.26 4.32 -10.54
CA TYR A 222 28.67 5.52 -11.27
C TYR A 222 30.20 5.60 -11.30
N LYS A 223 30.82 5.32 -12.44
CA LYS A 223 32.27 5.27 -12.60
C LYS A 223 32.70 6.00 -13.88
N ASP A 224 33.75 6.81 -13.80
CA ASP A 224 34.35 7.54 -14.93
C ASP A 224 33.32 8.37 -15.74
N GLY A 225 32.37 8.99 -15.03
CA GLY A 225 31.30 9.79 -15.63
C GLY A 225 30.20 8.99 -16.34
N ARG A 226 30.19 7.66 -16.21
CA ARG A 226 29.22 6.75 -16.84
C ARG A 226 28.39 6.00 -15.79
N THR A 227 27.18 5.63 -16.17
CA THR A 227 26.34 4.68 -15.43
C THR A 227 26.72 3.26 -15.84
N VAL A 228 27.12 2.44 -14.87
CA VAL A 228 27.41 1.03 -15.05
C VAL A 228 26.15 0.23 -14.74
N PRO A 229 25.59 -0.54 -15.69
CA PRO A 229 24.44 -1.40 -15.43
C PRO A 229 24.73 -2.43 -14.32
N MET A 230 23.76 -2.64 -13.44
CA MET A 230 23.80 -3.68 -12.41
C MET A 230 22.60 -4.61 -12.63
N PRO A 231 22.75 -5.67 -13.45
CA PRO A 231 21.63 -6.56 -13.78
C PRO A 231 21.09 -7.27 -12.54
N GLY A 232 19.76 -7.45 -12.51
CA GLY A 232 19.08 -8.24 -11.49
C GLY A 232 19.39 -9.73 -11.60
N SER A 233 19.14 -10.45 -10.51
CA SER A 233 19.43 -11.88 -10.39
C SER A 233 18.51 -12.75 -11.25
N ASN A 234 17.24 -12.36 -11.40
CA ASN A 234 16.22 -13.21 -12.03
C ASN A 234 15.03 -12.40 -12.54
N LEU A 235 14.99 -12.14 -13.84
CA LEU A 235 13.91 -11.40 -14.48
C LEU A 235 12.56 -12.15 -14.48
N ALA A 236 12.57 -13.48 -14.34
CA ALA A 236 11.32 -14.25 -14.19
C ALA A 236 10.68 -13.99 -12.82
N LEU A 237 11.48 -13.91 -11.74
CA LEU A 237 10.98 -13.50 -10.42
C LEU A 237 10.50 -12.04 -10.43
N ALA A 238 11.22 -11.15 -11.10
CA ALA A 238 10.78 -9.75 -11.25
C ALA A 238 9.41 -9.66 -11.96
N THR A 239 9.23 -10.45 -13.02
CA THR A 239 7.98 -10.53 -13.77
C THR A 239 6.85 -11.13 -12.93
N LEU A 240 7.12 -12.23 -12.20
CA LEU A 240 6.16 -12.84 -11.28
C LEU A 240 5.72 -11.85 -10.19
N GLY A 241 6.67 -11.15 -9.58
CA GLY A 241 6.40 -10.12 -8.57
C GLY A 241 5.48 -9.03 -9.10
N THR A 242 5.73 -8.54 -10.32
CA THR A 242 4.89 -7.53 -10.97
C THR A 242 3.45 -8.02 -11.18
N PHE A 243 3.24 -9.26 -11.63
CA PHE A 243 1.89 -9.80 -11.79
C PHE A 243 1.17 -10.02 -10.46
N ILE A 244 1.90 -10.43 -9.41
CA ILE A 244 1.34 -10.53 -8.05
C ILE A 244 0.92 -9.15 -7.54
N LEU A 245 1.75 -8.12 -7.74
CA LEU A 245 1.42 -6.74 -7.40
C LEU A 245 0.20 -6.25 -8.16
N TRP A 246 0.12 -6.53 -9.47
CA TRP A 246 -1.04 -6.19 -10.30
C TRP A 246 -2.32 -6.85 -9.77
N LEU A 247 -2.29 -8.16 -9.48
CA LEU A 247 -3.42 -8.88 -8.87
C LEU A 247 -3.85 -8.24 -7.54
N GLY A 248 -2.88 -7.98 -6.66
CA GLY A 248 -3.15 -7.37 -5.36
C GLY A 248 -3.74 -5.96 -5.47
N TRP A 249 -3.40 -5.23 -6.54
CA TRP A 249 -3.91 -3.88 -6.79
C TRP A 249 -5.43 -3.82 -7.03
N PHE A 250 -6.04 -4.92 -7.45
CA PHE A 250 -7.50 -5.00 -7.52
C PHE A 250 -8.13 -4.92 -6.13
N GLY A 251 -7.52 -5.58 -5.13
CA GLY A 251 -7.93 -5.43 -3.73
C GLY A 251 -7.59 -4.06 -3.17
N PHE A 252 -6.42 -3.52 -3.53
CA PHE A 252 -5.95 -2.20 -3.10
C PHE A 252 -6.90 -1.08 -3.51
N ASN A 253 -7.18 -0.96 -4.81
CA ASN A 253 -8.07 0.08 -5.31
C ASN A 253 -9.53 -0.27 -5.05
N GLY A 254 -9.95 -1.50 -5.33
CA GLY A 254 -11.38 -1.84 -5.23
C GLY A 254 -11.90 -1.96 -3.81
N GLY A 255 -11.08 -2.41 -2.85
CA GLY A 255 -11.42 -2.36 -1.44
C GLY A 255 -11.59 -0.92 -0.93
N SER A 256 -10.88 0.03 -1.54
CA SER A 256 -10.95 1.46 -1.21
C SER A 256 -12.25 2.14 -1.69
N GLN A 257 -13.20 1.40 -2.27
CA GLN A 257 -14.59 1.88 -2.35
C GLN A 257 -15.20 2.10 -0.96
N LEU A 258 -14.71 1.37 0.05
CA LEU A 258 -15.14 1.47 1.45
C LEU A 258 -16.63 1.17 1.71
N ALA A 259 -17.35 0.67 0.70
CA ALA A 259 -18.74 0.28 0.80
C ALA A 259 -19.05 -0.86 -0.19
N ALA A 260 -19.93 -1.78 0.20
CA ALA A 260 -20.48 -2.81 -0.68
C ALA A 260 -21.96 -3.13 -0.36
N GLY A 261 -22.68 -2.18 0.25
CA GLY A 261 -24.04 -2.40 0.74
C GLY A 261 -25.14 -2.20 -0.30
N THR A 262 -24.85 -1.49 -1.39
CA THR A 262 -25.82 -1.18 -2.45
C THR A 262 -25.40 -1.70 -3.82
N VAL A 263 -26.35 -1.71 -4.76
CA VAL A 263 -26.07 -2.01 -6.18
C VAL A 263 -25.06 -1.01 -6.77
N GLY A 264 -25.11 0.26 -6.33
CA GLY A 264 -24.15 1.28 -6.73
C GLY A 264 -22.74 0.91 -6.29
N ASP A 265 -22.57 0.66 -4.99
CA ASP A 265 -21.27 0.36 -4.38
C ASP A 265 -20.56 -0.80 -5.08
N ILE A 266 -21.25 -1.92 -5.27
CA ILE A 266 -20.62 -3.11 -5.86
C ILE A 266 -20.35 -2.94 -7.37
N THR A 267 -21.15 -2.12 -8.06
CA THR A 267 -20.91 -1.78 -9.47
C THR A 267 -19.68 -0.87 -9.59
N ASP A 268 -19.50 0.04 -8.65
CA ASP A 268 -18.34 0.93 -8.56
C ASP A 268 -17.05 0.16 -8.29
N VAL A 269 -17.07 -0.85 -7.39
CA VAL A 269 -15.94 -1.79 -7.23
C VAL A 269 -15.57 -2.44 -8.57
N GLY A 270 -16.55 -2.91 -9.34
CA GLY A 270 -16.31 -3.50 -10.66
C GLY A 270 -15.68 -2.52 -11.67
N ARG A 271 -16.13 -1.25 -11.65
CA ARG A 271 -15.54 -0.18 -12.48
C ARG A 271 -14.11 0.13 -12.07
N ILE A 272 -13.83 0.20 -10.77
CA ILE A 272 -12.50 0.44 -10.22
C ILE A 272 -11.53 -0.65 -10.67
N PHE A 273 -11.93 -1.92 -10.64
CA PHE A 273 -11.11 -3.03 -11.14
C PHE A 273 -10.77 -2.85 -12.63
N ALA A 274 -11.78 -2.51 -13.45
CA ALA A 274 -11.60 -2.33 -14.89
C ALA A 274 -10.65 -1.16 -15.21
N ASN A 275 -10.81 -0.03 -14.54
CA ASN A 275 -9.94 1.14 -14.68
C ASN A 275 -8.52 0.84 -14.19
N THR A 276 -8.37 0.13 -13.07
CA THR A 276 -7.07 -0.30 -12.53
C THR A 276 -6.31 -1.16 -13.53
N ASN A 277 -6.99 -2.15 -14.13
CA ASN A 277 -6.39 -3.01 -15.16
C ASN A 277 -5.99 -2.23 -16.42
N MET A 278 -6.85 -1.31 -16.85
CA MET A 278 -6.60 -0.49 -18.04
C MET A 278 -5.38 0.43 -17.86
N ALA A 279 -5.23 1.04 -16.68
CA ALA A 279 -4.08 1.89 -16.37
C ALA A 279 -2.77 1.09 -16.32
N ALA A 280 -2.79 -0.09 -15.71
CA ALA A 280 -1.64 -0.99 -15.69
C ALA A 280 -1.20 -1.42 -17.09
N ALA A 281 -2.15 -1.87 -17.91
CA ALA A 281 -1.89 -2.34 -19.26
C ALA A 281 -1.34 -1.20 -20.16
N SER A 282 -1.95 -0.02 -20.08
CA SER A 282 -1.52 1.15 -20.85
C SER A 282 -0.15 1.67 -20.42
N GLY A 283 0.16 1.66 -19.11
CA GLY A 283 1.49 2.01 -18.60
C GLY A 283 2.58 1.05 -19.10
N ALA A 284 2.30 -0.26 -19.09
CA ALA A 284 3.21 -1.28 -19.62
C ALA A 284 3.46 -1.09 -21.12
N VAL A 285 2.39 -0.89 -21.90
CA VAL A 285 2.46 -0.69 -23.36
C VAL A 285 3.18 0.62 -23.70
N ALA A 286 2.92 1.70 -22.98
CA ALA A 286 3.59 2.98 -23.18
C ALA A 286 5.11 2.84 -22.96
N ALA A 287 5.54 2.19 -21.87
CA ALA A 287 6.94 1.93 -21.61
C ALA A 287 7.58 1.00 -22.66
N LEU A 288 6.85 -0.03 -23.10
CA LEU A 288 7.29 -0.96 -24.16
C LEU A 288 7.56 -0.24 -25.49
N ILE A 289 6.59 0.58 -25.93
CA ILE A 289 6.72 1.35 -27.17
C ILE A 289 7.84 2.38 -27.05
N LEU A 290 7.87 3.13 -25.94
CA LEU A 290 8.80 4.24 -25.78
C LEU A 290 10.25 3.75 -25.68
N THR A 291 10.50 2.66 -24.95
CA THR A 291 11.84 2.04 -24.89
C THR A 291 12.29 1.52 -26.26
N GLN A 292 11.39 0.89 -27.02
CA GLN A 292 11.67 0.48 -28.40
C GLN A 292 12.02 1.68 -29.31
N ILE A 293 11.33 2.81 -29.16
CA ILE A 293 11.59 4.01 -29.97
C ILE A 293 12.92 4.68 -29.59
N LEU A 294 13.15 4.92 -28.30
CA LEU A 294 14.28 5.68 -27.77
C LEU A 294 15.57 4.86 -27.75
N TYR A 295 15.51 3.62 -27.27
CA TYR A 295 16.67 2.77 -27.04
C TYR A 295 16.87 1.68 -28.12
N LYS A 296 15.96 1.62 -29.11
CA LYS A 296 15.95 0.64 -30.21
C LYS A 296 15.78 -0.82 -29.78
N LYS A 297 15.55 -1.05 -28.49
CA LYS A 297 15.27 -2.36 -27.88
C LYS A 297 14.28 -2.17 -26.73
N VAL A 298 13.37 -3.13 -26.58
CA VAL A 298 12.51 -3.20 -25.40
C VAL A 298 13.35 -3.56 -24.17
N ASP A 299 13.13 -2.84 -23.08
CA ASP A 299 13.69 -3.14 -21.77
C ASP A 299 12.57 -3.69 -20.87
N LEU A 300 12.69 -4.97 -20.50
CA LEU A 300 11.69 -5.63 -19.66
C LEU A 300 11.52 -4.92 -18.32
N THR A 301 12.59 -4.47 -17.67
CA THR A 301 12.51 -3.82 -16.35
C THR A 301 11.73 -2.50 -16.43
N MET A 302 11.87 -1.77 -17.55
CA MET A 302 11.08 -0.57 -17.81
C MET A 302 9.62 -0.88 -18.11
N VAL A 303 9.31 -1.99 -18.80
CA VAL A 303 7.92 -2.44 -19.04
C VAL A 303 7.24 -2.83 -17.73
N LEU A 304 7.93 -3.58 -16.86
CA LEU A 304 7.43 -3.96 -15.53
C LEU A 304 7.17 -2.71 -14.68
N ASN A 305 8.14 -1.80 -14.60
CA ASN A 305 7.95 -0.52 -13.90
C ASN A 305 6.90 0.37 -14.56
N GLY A 306 6.71 0.29 -15.87
CA GLY A 306 5.64 0.99 -16.58
C GLY A 306 4.25 0.51 -16.18
N ALA A 307 4.09 -0.81 -16.02
CA ALA A 307 2.85 -1.40 -15.49
C ALA A 307 2.57 -0.91 -14.07
N LEU A 308 3.57 -0.98 -13.18
CA LEU A 308 3.45 -0.54 -11.79
C LEU A 308 3.20 0.97 -11.69
N ALA A 309 3.84 1.79 -12.51
CA ALA A 309 3.60 3.23 -12.54
C ALA A 309 2.20 3.57 -13.06
N GLY A 310 1.68 2.80 -14.01
CA GLY A 310 0.29 2.92 -14.44
C GLY A 310 -0.69 2.62 -13.31
N LEU A 311 -0.43 1.55 -12.55
CA LEU A 311 -1.17 1.19 -11.34
C LEU A 311 -1.10 2.29 -10.28
N VAL A 312 0.10 2.80 -9.95
CA VAL A 312 0.27 3.92 -9.00
C VAL A 312 -0.48 5.16 -9.46
N SER A 313 -0.47 5.47 -10.76
CA SER A 313 -1.07 6.70 -11.28
C SER A 313 -2.59 6.72 -11.16
N ILE A 314 -3.25 5.56 -11.28
CA ILE A 314 -4.71 5.47 -11.20
C ILE A 314 -5.21 5.36 -9.75
N THR A 315 -4.34 4.97 -8.81
CA THR A 315 -4.68 4.78 -7.38
C THR A 315 -5.35 5.99 -6.72
N ALA A 316 -5.03 7.22 -7.13
CA ALA A 316 -5.61 8.42 -6.51
C ALA A 316 -7.08 8.65 -6.86
N GLU A 317 -7.55 8.13 -8.00
CA GLU A 317 -8.93 8.27 -8.44
C GLU A 317 -9.26 7.20 -9.51
N PRO A 318 -9.47 5.94 -9.11
CA PRO A 318 -9.77 4.85 -10.03
C PRO A 318 -11.25 4.78 -10.39
N LEU A 319 -12.12 5.52 -9.69
CA LEU A 319 -13.57 5.46 -9.89
C LEU A 319 -14.06 6.46 -10.94
N ALA A 320 -13.67 7.73 -10.82
CA ALA A 320 -14.17 8.80 -11.70
C ALA A 320 -13.87 8.63 -13.21
N PRO A 321 -12.69 8.12 -13.65
CA PRO A 321 -12.37 8.04 -15.07
C PRO A 321 -13.26 7.07 -15.85
N SER A 322 -13.42 7.32 -17.15
CA SER A 322 -13.79 6.26 -18.10
C SER A 322 -12.60 5.34 -18.35
N LEU A 323 -12.80 4.18 -18.99
CA LEU A 323 -11.68 3.32 -19.42
C LEU A 323 -10.64 4.08 -20.26
N PHE A 324 -11.08 5.00 -21.12
CA PHE A 324 -10.16 5.82 -21.91
C PHE A 324 -9.40 6.83 -21.04
N GLY A 325 -10.06 7.40 -20.02
CA GLY A 325 -9.38 8.24 -19.02
C GLY A 325 -8.32 7.44 -18.25
N ALA A 326 -8.66 6.25 -17.77
CA ALA A 326 -7.73 5.36 -17.08
C ALA A 326 -6.55 4.94 -17.98
N LEU A 327 -6.81 4.70 -19.28
CA LEU A 327 -5.76 4.44 -20.28
C LEU A 327 -4.77 5.61 -20.38
N ILE A 328 -5.26 6.85 -20.45
CA ILE A 328 -4.39 8.02 -20.53
C ILE A 328 -3.58 8.19 -19.24
N THR A 329 -4.23 8.10 -18.08
CA THR A 329 -3.58 8.21 -16.77
C THR A 329 -2.45 7.18 -16.62
N GLY A 330 -2.74 5.92 -16.99
CA GLY A 330 -1.77 4.83 -16.93
C GLY A 330 -0.62 4.98 -17.94
N ALA A 331 -0.93 5.33 -19.18
CA ALA A 331 0.08 5.57 -20.22
C ALA A 331 1.07 6.67 -19.82
N ILE A 332 0.59 7.78 -19.23
CA ILE A 332 1.47 8.85 -18.73
C ILE A 332 2.34 8.35 -17.59
N GLY A 333 1.80 7.54 -16.66
CA GLY A 333 2.61 6.86 -15.64
C GLY A 333 3.74 6.02 -16.23
N GLY A 334 3.44 5.23 -17.26
CA GLY A 334 4.45 4.45 -18.00
C GLY A 334 5.50 5.31 -18.71
N VAL A 335 5.12 6.47 -19.24
CA VAL A 335 6.05 7.42 -19.85
C VAL A 335 6.98 8.03 -18.81
N ILE A 336 6.46 8.39 -17.63
CA ILE A 336 7.22 9.00 -16.54
C ILE A 336 8.43 8.14 -16.19
N VAL A 337 8.24 6.83 -15.94
CA VAL A 337 9.35 5.97 -15.50
C VAL A 337 10.48 5.86 -16.51
N VAL A 338 10.17 5.85 -17.81
CA VAL A 338 11.17 5.77 -18.88
C VAL A 338 12.10 6.99 -18.90
N PHE A 339 11.62 8.14 -18.43
CA PHE A 339 12.41 9.38 -18.35
C PHE A 339 13.02 9.61 -16.96
N THR A 340 12.30 9.26 -15.88
CA THR A 340 12.77 9.55 -14.52
C THR A 340 13.84 8.58 -14.03
N VAL A 341 13.86 7.32 -14.49
CA VAL A 341 14.96 6.39 -14.16
C VAL A 341 16.32 6.94 -14.66
N PRO A 342 16.50 7.28 -15.96
CA PRO A 342 17.75 7.91 -16.43
C PRO A 342 18.04 9.26 -15.78
N MET A 343 17.01 10.02 -15.42
CA MET A 343 17.18 11.29 -14.70
C MET A 343 17.81 11.09 -13.32
N LEU A 344 17.37 10.09 -12.55
CA LEU A 344 17.99 9.76 -11.27
C LEU A 344 19.44 9.32 -11.43
N ASP A 345 19.74 8.51 -12.45
CA ASP A 345 21.11 8.14 -12.80
C ASP A 345 21.99 9.36 -13.12
N LYS A 346 21.45 10.36 -13.83
CA LYS A 346 22.15 11.62 -14.09
C LYS A 346 22.45 12.41 -12.81
N PHE A 347 21.54 12.35 -11.83
CA PHE A 347 21.75 12.94 -10.50
C PHE A 347 22.56 12.06 -9.54
N LYS A 348 23.01 10.89 -10.01
CA LYS A 348 23.73 9.89 -9.20
C LYS A 348 22.94 9.39 -7.99
N ILE A 349 21.61 9.34 -8.13
CA ILE A 349 20.68 8.77 -7.15
C ILE A 349 20.42 7.33 -7.58
N ASP A 350 21.03 6.39 -6.86
CA ASP A 350 20.92 4.95 -7.18
C ASP A 350 19.74 4.33 -6.43
N ASP A 351 18.67 4.15 -7.18
CA ASP A 351 17.47 3.40 -6.83
C ASP A 351 17.53 2.03 -7.49
N VAL A 352 17.59 0.97 -6.68
CA VAL A 352 17.90 -0.38 -7.17
C VAL A 352 16.80 -0.95 -8.05
N VAL A 353 15.53 -0.70 -7.70
CA VAL A 353 14.37 -1.32 -8.36
C VAL A 353 13.56 -0.33 -9.20
N GLY A 354 13.88 0.97 -9.12
CA GLY A 354 13.09 2.03 -9.74
C GLY A 354 11.84 2.38 -8.93
N ALA A 355 11.91 2.22 -7.60
CA ALA A 355 10.81 2.52 -6.68
C ALA A 355 10.45 4.02 -6.67
N ILE A 356 11.41 4.93 -6.72
CA ILE A 356 11.19 6.38 -6.73
C ILE A 356 10.46 6.80 -8.02
N PRO A 357 10.90 6.44 -9.24
CA PRO A 357 10.13 6.63 -10.48
C PRO A 357 8.68 6.15 -10.41
N VAL A 358 8.47 4.91 -9.95
CA VAL A 358 7.16 4.27 -9.91
C VAL A 358 6.25 4.91 -8.86
N HIS A 359 6.74 5.09 -7.64
CA HIS A 359 5.89 5.46 -6.51
C HIS A 359 5.86 6.97 -6.26
N LEU A 360 7.00 7.66 -6.40
CA LEU A 360 7.05 9.10 -6.18
C LEU A 360 6.52 9.87 -7.40
N PHE A 361 7.18 9.73 -8.56
CA PHE A 361 6.86 10.57 -9.72
C PHE A 361 5.50 10.20 -10.32
N ALA A 362 5.21 8.91 -10.48
CA ALA A 362 3.89 8.49 -10.94
C ALA A 362 2.79 8.75 -9.89
N GLY A 363 3.13 8.71 -8.60
CA GLY A 363 2.21 9.06 -7.50
C GLY A 363 1.79 10.53 -7.55
N ILE A 364 2.77 11.43 -7.69
CA ILE A 364 2.52 12.88 -7.90
C ILE A 364 1.65 13.10 -9.13
N TRP A 365 1.94 12.42 -10.24
CA TRP A 365 1.13 12.51 -11.45
C TRP A 365 -0.31 12.03 -11.20
N GLY A 366 -0.51 10.88 -10.57
CA GLY A 366 -1.84 10.36 -10.25
C GLY A 366 -2.66 11.33 -9.42
N THR A 367 -2.06 11.92 -8.38
CA THR A 367 -2.71 12.91 -7.53
C THR A 367 -3.05 14.21 -8.28
N LEU A 368 -2.19 14.66 -9.21
CA LEU A 368 -2.53 15.77 -10.11
C LEU A 368 -3.65 15.41 -11.07
N ALA A 369 -3.70 14.16 -11.54
CA ALA A 369 -4.73 13.71 -12.48
C ALA A 369 -6.15 13.78 -11.87
N VAL A 370 -6.27 13.58 -10.55
CA VAL A 370 -7.54 13.76 -9.81
C VAL A 370 -8.15 15.15 -10.01
N ALA A 371 -7.32 16.20 -10.08
CA ALA A 371 -7.81 17.57 -10.21
C ALA A 371 -8.55 17.83 -11.53
N PHE A 372 -8.35 16.99 -12.56
CA PHE A 372 -9.14 17.05 -13.79
C PHE A 372 -10.59 16.59 -13.58
N TYR A 373 -10.87 15.79 -12.56
CA TYR A 373 -12.21 15.29 -12.23
C TYR A 373 -12.88 16.11 -11.13
N THR A 374 -12.12 16.55 -10.13
CA THR A 374 -12.67 17.32 -8.99
C THR A 374 -12.65 18.83 -9.22
N GLY A 375 -11.79 19.33 -10.12
CA GLY A 375 -11.54 20.77 -10.31
C GLY A 375 -10.73 21.43 -9.19
N ASN A 376 -10.41 20.72 -8.10
CA ASN A 376 -9.75 21.27 -6.91
C ASN A 376 -8.22 21.13 -6.98
N TRP A 377 -7.61 21.87 -7.91
CA TRP A 377 -6.14 21.90 -8.06
C TRP A 377 -5.41 22.35 -6.79
N GLY A 378 -6.00 23.31 -6.06
CA GLY A 378 -5.43 23.86 -4.84
C GLY A 378 -5.22 22.80 -3.77
N ALA A 379 -6.24 21.98 -3.50
CA ALA A 379 -6.13 20.90 -2.53
C ALA A 379 -5.16 19.80 -2.99
N GLN A 380 -5.22 19.36 -4.25
CA GLN A 380 -4.28 18.34 -4.77
C GLN A 380 -2.82 18.75 -4.65
N ILE A 381 -2.48 19.98 -5.06
CA ILE A 381 -1.11 20.50 -4.97
C ILE A 381 -0.69 20.67 -3.50
N THR A 382 -1.58 21.17 -2.66
CA THR A 382 -1.29 21.34 -1.22
C THR A 382 -1.04 19.99 -0.54
N GLY A 383 -1.85 18.97 -0.84
CA GLY A 383 -1.63 17.61 -0.36
C GLY A 383 -0.28 17.06 -0.79
N ILE A 384 0.05 17.11 -2.09
CA ILE A 384 1.35 16.64 -2.62
C ILE A 384 2.52 17.29 -1.85
N ILE A 385 2.46 18.62 -1.65
CA ILE A 385 3.52 19.36 -0.95
C ILE A 385 3.56 18.97 0.53
N ALA A 386 2.41 18.91 1.22
CA ALA A 386 2.35 18.61 2.63
C ALA A 386 2.88 17.21 2.95
N TYR A 387 2.38 16.18 2.26
CA TYR A 387 2.87 14.81 2.40
C TYR A 387 4.35 14.71 2.05
N GLY A 388 4.78 15.40 0.99
CA GLY A 388 6.18 15.40 0.55
C GLY A 388 7.13 16.03 1.54
N VAL A 389 6.86 17.26 1.99
CA VAL A 389 7.70 17.98 2.96
C VAL A 389 7.78 17.20 4.26
N PHE A 390 6.64 16.78 4.81
CA PHE A 390 6.63 16.05 6.08
C PHE A 390 7.40 14.73 5.98
N THR A 391 7.07 13.91 4.99
CA THR A 391 7.70 12.59 4.88
C THR A 391 9.19 12.69 4.58
N PHE A 392 9.58 13.55 3.63
CA PHE A 392 10.97 13.71 3.25
C PHE A 392 11.81 14.26 4.42
N VAL A 393 11.34 15.32 5.09
CA VAL A 393 12.10 15.95 6.19
C VAL A 393 12.23 15.00 7.37
N ILE A 394 11.15 14.35 7.79
CA ILE A 394 11.22 13.41 8.93
C ILE A 394 12.05 12.18 8.56
N ALA A 395 11.89 11.61 7.36
CA ALA A 395 12.73 10.51 6.90
C ALA A 395 14.22 10.90 6.90
N LEU A 396 14.55 12.10 6.40
CA LEU A 396 15.91 12.63 6.38
C LEU A 396 16.50 12.70 7.78
N VAL A 397 15.75 13.25 8.74
CA VAL A 397 16.17 13.33 10.16
C VAL A 397 16.42 11.94 10.73
N VAL A 398 15.48 11.00 10.54
CA VAL A 398 15.63 9.62 11.05
C VAL A 398 16.86 8.94 10.43
N TRP A 399 17.05 9.05 9.12
CA TRP A 399 18.22 8.47 8.45
C TRP A 399 19.55 9.09 8.92
N VAL A 400 19.58 10.40 9.15
CA VAL A 400 20.77 11.08 9.70
C VAL A 400 21.07 10.60 11.11
N ILE A 401 20.06 10.47 11.97
CA ILE A 401 20.22 9.93 13.33
C ILE A 401 20.78 8.50 13.27
N LEU A 402 20.16 7.61 12.49
CA LEU A 402 20.62 6.23 12.35
C LEU A 402 22.05 6.16 11.78
N LYS A 403 22.38 7.03 10.83
CA LYS A 403 23.72 7.13 10.26
C LYS A 403 24.75 7.57 11.31
N ALA A 404 24.40 8.51 12.18
CA ALA A 404 25.28 9.02 13.22
C ALA A 404 25.47 8.05 14.40
N THR A 405 24.47 7.23 14.72
CA THR A 405 24.50 6.35 15.91
C THR A 405 25.00 4.94 15.63
N MET A 406 24.56 4.31 14.54
CA MET A 406 24.88 2.89 14.24
C MET A 406 25.46 2.67 12.84
N GLY A 407 25.39 3.70 11.99
CA GLY A 407 25.77 3.63 10.58
C GLY A 407 24.75 2.83 9.77
N ILE A 408 24.36 3.36 8.61
CA ILE A 408 23.30 2.76 7.77
C ILE A 408 23.85 1.93 6.61
N ARG A 409 25.11 2.14 6.21
CA ARG A 409 25.75 1.44 5.09
C ARG A 409 26.67 0.33 5.59
N VAL A 410 26.67 -0.80 4.90
CA VAL A 410 27.66 -1.86 5.13
C VAL A 410 29.08 -1.41 4.74
N SER A 411 30.11 -2.17 5.14
CA SER A 411 31.49 -1.93 4.69
C SER A 411 31.63 -2.17 3.18
N GLU A 412 32.67 -1.60 2.57
CA GLU A 412 32.99 -1.83 1.16
C GLU A 412 33.19 -3.32 0.84
N GLU A 413 33.91 -4.03 1.70
CA GLU A 413 34.09 -5.49 1.57
C GLU A 413 32.75 -6.24 1.62
N ALA A 414 31.87 -5.89 2.57
CA ALA A 414 30.55 -6.52 2.68
C ALA A 414 29.68 -6.23 1.46
N GLU A 415 29.74 -5.02 0.90
CA GLU A 415 28.99 -4.67 -0.32
C GLU A 415 29.55 -5.38 -1.57
N ILE A 416 30.86 -5.62 -1.64
CA ILE A 416 31.51 -6.39 -2.70
C ILE A 416 31.17 -7.88 -2.57
N ASN A 417 31.20 -8.45 -1.37
CA ASN A 417 30.89 -9.87 -1.13
C ASN A 417 29.38 -10.16 -1.23
N GLY A 418 28.53 -9.19 -0.88
CA GLY A 418 27.08 -9.34 -0.84
C GLY A 418 26.56 -9.51 0.58
N LEU A 419 25.38 -8.95 0.83
CA LEU A 419 24.78 -8.88 2.16
C LEU A 419 24.24 -10.24 2.63
N ASP A 420 23.97 -11.16 1.70
CA ASP A 420 23.59 -12.54 1.99
C ASP A 420 24.63 -13.20 2.90
N MET A 421 25.90 -13.16 2.50
CA MET A 421 26.97 -13.72 3.33
C MET A 421 27.42 -12.78 4.44
N ALA A 422 27.53 -11.48 4.17
CA ALA A 422 28.13 -10.54 5.13
C ALA A 422 27.25 -10.25 6.36
N GLU A 423 25.92 -10.29 6.22
CA GLU A 423 24.99 -9.98 7.32
C GLU A 423 24.17 -11.20 7.75
N LEU A 424 23.86 -12.15 6.85
CA LEU A 424 23.03 -13.33 7.19
C LEU A 424 23.82 -14.64 7.29
N GLY A 425 25.00 -14.72 6.68
CA GLY A 425 25.79 -15.96 6.62
C GLY A 425 25.16 -17.06 5.76
N MET A 426 24.25 -16.72 4.83
CA MET A 426 23.59 -17.69 3.95
C MET A 426 23.29 -17.09 2.57
N GLU A 427 23.38 -17.92 1.53
CA GLU A 427 23.10 -17.52 0.15
C GLU A 427 21.73 -18.02 -0.31
N ALA A 428 21.04 -17.23 -1.13
CA ALA A 428 19.79 -17.68 -1.77
C ALA A 428 20.01 -18.75 -2.85
N TYR A 429 21.19 -18.79 -3.46
CA TYR A 429 21.52 -19.65 -4.60
C TYR A 429 22.84 -20.42 -4.38
N PRO A 430 22.91 -21.33 -3.39
CA PRO A 430 24.16 -21.96 -2.96
C PRO A 430 24.84 -22.81 -4.05
N ASP A 431 24.08 -23.33 -5.01
CA ASP A 431 24.59 -24.15 -6.11
C ASP A 431 25.14 -23.32 -7.29
N PHE A 432 24.90 -22.00 -7.29
CA PHE A 432 25.29 -21.09 -8.39
C PHE A 432 26.37 -20.07 -7.97
N SER A 433 26.81 -20.06 -6.71
CA SER A 433 27.80 -19.11 -6.17
C SER A 433 29.25 -19.54 -6.40
N LYS A 434 29.50 -20.78 -6.82
CA LYS A 434 30.82 -21.34 -7.12
C LYS A 434 30.92 -21.75 -8.58
N GLY A 435 31.12 -20.77 -9.47
CA GLY A 435 31.36 -20.97 -10.91
C GLY A 435 32.51 -20.13 -11.40
#